data_AF-A0A2H6F1E8-F1
#
_entry.id   AF-A0A2H6F1E8-F1
#
_cell.length_a   1.000
_cell.length_b   1.000
_cell.length_c   1.000
_cell.angle_alpha   90.00
_cell.angle_beta   90.00
_cell.angle_gamma   90.00
#
_symmetry.space_group_name_H-M   'P 1'
#
loop_
_entity.id
_entity.type
_entity.pdbx_description
1 polymer ?
#
loop_
_entity_poly.entity_id
_entity_poly.type
_entity_poly.pdbx_seq_one_letter_code
_entity_poly.pdbx_strand_id
1 'polypeptide(L)'
;MESRKFSLVEMHPEKPISPYEITKPAAEHYMHYYKNGLWIELYIILCYANVYGHRQHPYGDAVVMAVFAAKILKREQPLISGNGKQTKDYVYVGDVVRSEILVI
;
A
#
# COMPACT_ATOMS: atom_id res chain seq x y z
N MET A 1 8.93 19.17 -11.47
CA MET A 1 10.23 18.59 -11.04
C MET A 1 10.05 17.08 -11.08
N GLU A 2 10.28 16.47 -12.24
CA GLU A 2 10.06 15.05 -12.47
C GLU A 2 11.23 14.24 -11.90
N SER A 3 11.06 13.63 -10.74
CA SER A 3 11.94 12.54 -10.32
C SER A 3 11.42 11.23 -10.90
N ARG A 4 11.90 10.86 -12.09
CA ARG A 4 11.78 9.50 -12.62
C ARG A 4 12.62 8.53 -11.77
N LYS A 5 12.09 8.11 -10.63
CA LYS A 5 12.43 6.83 -9.99
C LYS A 5 11.18 5.98 -10.04
N PHE A 6 11.12 5.07 -11.01
CA PHE A 6 9.95 4.21 -11.23
C PHE A 6 9.88 3.03 -10.25
N SER A 7 10.90 2.83 -9.42
CA SER A 7 10.93 1.80 -8.39
C SER A 7 11.54 2.38 -7.12
N LEU A 8 10.77 2.37 -6.04
CA LEU A 8 11.28 2.65 -4.70
C LEU A 8 11.95 1.38 -4.17
N VAL A 9 13.09 1.55 -3.51
CA VAL A 9 13.76 0.50 -2.76
C VAL A 9 13.56 0.79 -1.27
N GLU A 10 13.62 -0.24 -0.43
CA GLU A 10 13.31 -0.17 1.00
C GLU A 10 14.23 0.80 1.76
N MET A 11 15.44 1.04 1.26
CA MET A 11 16.39 2.00 1.84
C MET A 11 16.09 3.47 1.47
N HIS A 12 15.01 3.75 0.73
CA HIS A 12 14.68 5.11 0.35
C HIS A 12 14.20 5.90 1.58
N PRO A 13 14.72 7.13 1.83
CA PRO A 13 14.26 7.93 2.96
C PRO A 13 12.77 8.27 2.82
N GLU A 14 12.05 8.11 3.92
CA GLU A 14 10.64 8.40 4.01
C GLU A 14 10.39 9.89 4.22
N LYS A 15 9.34 10.40 3.58
CA LYS A 15 8.88 11.79 3.73
C LYS A 15 7.35 11.81 3.78
N PRO A 16 6.75 11.29 4.87
CA PRO A 16 5.31 11.17 4.97
C PRO A 16 4.65 12.55 4.97
N ILE A 17 3.58 12.71 4.20
CA ILE A 17 2.82 13.96 4.05
C ILE A 17 1.40 13.87 4.60
N SER A 18 1.00 12.72 5.13
CA SER A 18 -0.32 12.51 5.75
C SER A 18 -0.23 11.74 7.07
N PRO A 19 -1.21 11.88 7.98
CA PRO A 19 -1.26 11.08 9.20
C PRO A 19 -1.19 9.57 8.95
N TYR A 20 -1.87 9.08 7.90
CA TYR A 20 -1.80 7.67 7.51
C TYR A 20 -0.37 7.25 7.12
N GLU A 21 0.31 8.05 6.30
CA GLU A 21 1.70 7.79 5.91
C GLU A 21 2.69 7.87 7.08
N ILE A 22 2.37 8.59 8.16
CA ILE A 22 3.20 8.61 9.38
C ILE A 22 3.02 7.31 10.18
N THR A 23 1.80 6.77 10.24
CA THR A 23 1.51 5.60 11.09
C THR A 23 2.23 4.32 10.63
N LYS A 24 2.53 4.19 9.33
CA LYS A 24 3.16 2.98 8.76
C LYS A 24 4.63 2.86 9.18
N PRO A 25 5.50 3.85 8.95
CA PRO A 25 6.86 3.86 9.49
C PRO A 25 6.94 3.76 11.00
N ALA A 26 5.99 4.37 11.73
CA ALA A 26 5.97 4.30 13.18
C ALA A 26 5.91 2.84 13.68
N ALA A 27 5.13 1.98 13.01
CA ALA A 27 5.09 0.55 13.32
C ALA A 27 6.45 -0.14 13.08
N GLU A 28 7.17 0.24 12.02
CA GLU A 28 8.51 -0.30 11.74
C GLU A 28 9.53 0.06 12.83
N HIS A 29 9.48 1.32 13.30
CA HIS A 29 10.31 1.76 14.42
C HIS A 29 10.02 1.00 15.72
N TYR A 30 8.75 0.68 16.00
CA TYR A 30 8.41 -0.17 17.13
C TYR A 30 8.98 -1.57 16.98
N MET A 31 8.84 -2.21 15.82
CA MET A 31 9.42 -3.55 15.58
C MET A 31 10.94 -3.54 15.79
N HIS A 32 11.61 -2.50 15.30
CA HIS A 32 13.03 -2.31 15.53
C HIS A 32 13.38 -2.17 17.03
N TYR A 33 12.60 -1.39 17.78
CA TYR A 33 12.77 -1.26 19.24
C TYR A 33 12.62 -2.61 19.96
N TYR A 34 11.54 -3.36 19.67
CA TYR A 34 11.29 -4.66 20.28
C TYR A 34 12.38 -5.69 19.98
N LYS A 35 12.90 -5.68 18.75
CA LYS A 35 14.01 -6.56 18.33
C LYS A 35 15.31 -6.23 19.08
N ASN A 36 15.64 -4.95 19.24
CA ASN A 36 16.83 -4.52 19.99
C ASN A 36 16.69 -4.77 21.50
N GLY A 37 15.46 -4.71 22.03
CA GLY A 37 15.15 -5.09 23.41
C GLY A 37 15.23 -6.59 23.68
N LEU A 38 15.49 -7.42 22.66
CA LEU A 38 15.47 -8.89 22.72
C LEU A 38 14.09 -9.49 23.10
N TRP A 39 13.00 -8.75 22.90
CA TRP A 39 11.64 -9.25 23.18
C TRP A 39 11.06 -10.04 22.01
N ILE A 40 11.59 -9.81 20.80
CA ILE A 40 11.29 -10.58 19.59
C ILE A 40 12.59 -10.98 18.88
N GLU A 41 12.63 -12.20 18.35
CA GLU A 41 13.81 -12.74 17.67
C GLU A 41 13.88 -12.37 16.19
N LEU A 42 12.74 -12.18 15.53
CA LEU A 42 12.70 -11.82 14.11
C LEU A 42 11.39 -11.11 13.81
N TYR A 43 11.43 -10.19 12.84
CA TYR A 43 10.24 -9.61 12.24
C TYR A 43 10.49 -9.42 10.75
N ILE A 44 9.40 -9.46 9.98
CA ILE A 44 9.38 -9.21 8.53
C ILE A 44 8.35 -8.12 8.30
N ILE A 45 8.71 -7.11 7.51
CA ILE A 45 7.82 -6.01 7.13
C ILE A 45 7.55 -6.16 5.64
N LEU A 46 6.28 -6.35 5.27
CA LEU A 46 5.85 -6.40 3.88
C LEU A 46 5.19 -5.07 3.49
N CYS A 47 5.93 -4.26 2.75
CA CYS A 47 5.49 -2.94 2.30
C CYS A 47 4.72 -3.05 0.97
N TYR A 48 3.47 -3.50 1.03
CA TYR A 48 2.64 -3.64 -0.16
C TYR A 48 2.29 -2.31 -0.82
N ALA A 49 2.31 -2.31 -2.15
CA ALA A 49 1.78 -1.24 -2.97
C ALA A 49 0.23 -1.21 -2.95
N ASN A 50 -0.43 -0.72 -4.01
CA ASN A 50 -1.90 -0.64 -4.03
C ASN A 50 -2.49 -2.04 -4.28
N VAL A 51 -2.87 -2.73 -3.21
CA VAL A 51 -3.49 -4.05 -3.32
C VAL A 51 -4.87 -3.94 -3.96
N TYR A 52 -5.19 -4.84 -4.89
CA TYR A 52 -6.52 -4.94 -5.50
C TYR A 52 -6.99 -6.39 -5.59
N GLY A 53 -8.30 -6.60 -5.65
CA GLY A 53 -8.85 -7.92 -5.95
C GLY A 53 -10.21 -8.20 -5.32
N HIS A 54 -10.56 -9.47 -5.30
CA HIS A 54 -11.84 -9.95 -4.78
C HIS A 54 -12.01 -9.57 -3.29
N ARG A 55 -13.25 -9.22 -2.89
CA ARG A 55 -13.62 -8.76 -1.53
C ARG A 55 -13.10 -7.38 -1.11
N GLN A 56 -12.43 -6.64 -2.00
CA GLN A 56 -12.08 -5.25 -1.70
C GLN A 56 -13.36 -4.41 -1.57
N HIS A 57 -13.56 -3.81 -0.39
CA HIS A 57 -14.70 -2.93 -0.17
C HIS A 57 -14.52 -1.62 -0.97
N PRO A 58 -15.56 -1.12 -1.65
CA PRO A 58 -15.48 0.09 -2.47
C PRO A 58 -15.58 1.39 -1.65
N TYR A 59 -15.29 1.34 -0.34
CA TYR A 59 -15.34 2.49 0.56
C TYR A 59 -13.92 2.78 1.08
N GLY A 60 -13.39 3.97 0.78
CA GLY A 60 -12.06 4.44 1.21
C GLY A 60 -11.23 5.10 0.10
N ASP A 61 -10.16 5.79 0.47
CA ASP A 61 -9.37 6.63 -0.45
C ASP A 61 -8.36 5.85 -1.31
N ALA A 62 -7.99 4.63 -0.89
CA ALA A 62 -7.01 3.77 -1.58
C ALA A 62 -7.62 2.65 -2.43
N VAL A 63 -8.95 2.62 -2.60
CA VAL A 63 -9.69 1.53 -3.27
C VAL A 63 -10.21 1.91 -4.66
N VAL A 64 -9.38 2.57 -5.47
CA VAL A 64 -9.74 3.06 -6.81
C VAL A 64 -10.34 1.96 -7.70
N MET A 65 -9.73 0.78 -7.74
CA MET A 65 -10.21 -0.31 -8.61
C MET A 65 -11.60 -0.81 -8.21
N ALA A 66 -11.85 -0.99 -6.92
CA ALA A 66 -13.15 -1.41 -6.41
C ALA A 66 -14.22 -0.32 -6.60
N VAL A 67 -13.89 0.95 -6.35
CA VAL A 67 -14.80 2.09 -6.58
C VAL A 67 -15.19 2.19 -8.05
N PHE A 68 -14.21 2.07 -8.95
CA PHE A 68 -14.44 2.19 -10.38
C PHE A 68 -15.30 1.03 -10.89
N ALA A 69 -14.97 -0.20 -10.51
CA ALA A 69 -15.78 -1.37 -10.85
C ALA A 69 -17.23 -1.21 -10.35
N ALA A 70 -17.42 -0.79 -9.10
CA ALA A 70 -18.76 -0.59 -8.54
C ALA A 70 -19.57 0.48 -9.30
N LYS A 71 -18.95 1.61 -9.66
CA LYS A 71 -19.60 2.68 -10.42
C LYS A 71 -19.96 2.23 -11.83
N ILE A 72 -19.04 1.58 -12.54
CA ILE A 72 -19.28 1.06 -13.89
C ILE A 72 -20.43 0.06 -13.88
N LEU A 73 -20.49 -0.85 -12.90
CA LEU A 73 -21.58 -1.82 -12.75
C LEU A 73 -22.94 -1.14 -12.52
N LYS A 74 -22.96 0.04 -11.86
CA LYS A 74 -24.15 0.87 -11.67
C LYS A 74 -24.45 1.82 -12.84
N ARG A 75 -23.65 1.78 -13.90
CA ARG A 75 -23.69 2.75 -15.03
C ARG A 75 -23.47 4.21 -14.58
N GLU A 76 -22.72 4.40 -13.50
CA GLU A 76 -22.29 5.70 -13.00
C GLU A 76 -20.88 6.04 -13.52
N GLN A 77 -20.58 7.33 -13.66
CA GLN A 77 -19.25 7.77 -14.11
C GLN A 77 -18.24 7.76 -12.95
N PRO A 78 -17.12 7.02 -13.05
CA PRO A 78 -16.02 7.13 -12.11
C PRO A 78 -15.38 8.52 -12.15
N LEU A 79 -14.94 9.01 -10.99
CA LEU A 79 -14.27 10.30 -10.86
C LEU A 79 -12.77 10.06 -10.70
N ILE A 80 -11.97 10.76 -11.49
CA ILE A 80 -10.53 10.83 -11.33
C ILE A 80 -10.21 12.13 -10.58
N SER A 81 -9.52 12.03 -9.46
CA SER A 81 -8.95 13.21 -8.79
C SER A 81 -7.67 13.63 -9.51
N GLY A 82 -7.60 14.87 -9.97
CA GLY A 82 -6.47 15.40 -10.75
C GLY A 82 -6.61 15.17 -12.26
N ASN A 83 -5.48 15.00 -12.95
CA ASN A 83 -5.42 15.00 -14.42
C ASN A 83 -5.40 13.59 -15.06
N GLY A 84 -5.47 12.52 -14.25
CA GLY A 84 -5.48 11.14 -14.73
C GLY A 84 -4.13 10.59 -15.18
N LYS A 85 -3.05 11.38 -15.07
CA LYS A 85 -1.68 10.95 -15.43
C LYS A 85 -0.90 10.37 -14.25
N GLN A 86 -1.50 10.34 -13.06
CA GLN A 86 -0.89 9.70 -11.90
C GLN A 86 -0.67 8.21 -12.15
N THR A 87 0.46 7.70 -11.71
CA THR A 87 0.80 6.27 -11.78
C THR A 87 0.77 5.67 -10.38
N LYS A 88 0.32 4.43 -10.30
CA LYS A 88 0.29 3.63 -9.07
C LYS A 88 0.70 2.21 -9.42
N ASP A 89 1.51 1.61 -8.56
CA ASP A 89 1.81 0.19 -8.65
C ASP A 89 0.68 -0.61 -7.98
N TYR A 90 0.21 -1.65 -8.67
CA TYR A 90 -0.93 -2.46 -8.27
C TYR A 90 -0.52 -3.92 -8.15
N VAL A 91 -0.82 -4.51 -6.99
CA VAL A 91 -0.55 -5.92 -6.71
C VAL A 91 -1.85 -6.67 -6.45
N TYR A 92 -2.02 -7.83 -7.06
CA TYR A 92 -3.22 -8.63 -6.85
C TYR A 92 -3.22 -9.26 -5.46
N VAL A 93 -4.38 -9.30 -4.80
CA VAL A 93 -4.52 -9.85 -3.44
C VAL A 93 -4.03 -11.30 -3.33
N GLY A 94 -4.12 -12.09 -4.41
CA GLY A 94 -3.58 -13.44 -4.43
C GLY A 94 -2.06 -13.50 -4.37
N ASP A 95 -1.34 -12.50 -4.92
CA ASP A 95 0.11 -12.38 -4.78
C ASP A 95 0.49 -11.98 -3.36
N VAL A 96 -0.23 -11.03 -2.77
CA VAL A 96 -0.07 -10.63 -1.37
C VAL A 96 -0.18 -11.84 -0.44
N VAL A 97 -1.24 -12.65 -0.60
CA VAL A 97 -1.44 -13.88 0.18
C VAL A 97 -0.30 -14.88 -0.02
N ARG A 98 0.23 -15.02 -1.24
CA ARG A 98 1.41 -15.87 -1.49
C ARG A 98 2.64 -15.36 -0.76
N SER A 99 2.87 -14.05 -0.73
CA SER A 99 3.97 -13.44 0.03
C SER A 99 3.84 -13.69 1.53
N GLU A 100 2.64 -13.53 2.09
CA GLU A 100 2.38 -13.83 3.51
C GLU A 100 2.71 -15.29 3.84
N ILE A 101 2.23 -16.24 3.03
CA ILE A 101 2.49 -17.69 3.23
C ILE A 101 3.99 -18.01 3.16
N LEU A 102 4.76 -17.28 2.36
CA LEU A 102 6.20 -17.52 2.18
C LEU A 102 7.03 -17.08 3.40
N VAL A 103 6.53 -16.11 4.18
CA VAL A 103 7.26 -15.51 5.31
C VAL A 103 6.81 -16.01 6.69
N ILE A 104 5.81 -16.89 6.72
CA ILE A 104 5.39 -17.67 7.89
C ILE A 104 6.30 -18.89 8.03
#